data_AF-A0A656G9D1-F1
#
_entry.id   AF-A0A656G9D1-F1
#
_cell.length_a   1.000
_cell.length_b   1.000
_cell.length_c   1.000
_cell.angle_alpha   90.00
_cell.angle_beta   90.00
_cell.angle_gamma   90.00
#
_symmetry.space_group_name_H-M   'P 1'
#
loop_
_entity.id
_entity.type
_entity.pdbx_description
1 polymer ?
#
loop_
_entity_poly.entity_id
_entity_poly.type
_entity_poly.pdbx_seq_one_letter_code
_entity_poly.pdbx_strand_id
1 'polypeptide(L)' 'LARCLENPGRFKPRAVKLYKNPHSGEVVETKGGNHKVLKEWKAEYGSDTVESWIS' A
#
# COMPACT_ATOMS: atom_id res chain seq x y z
N LEU A 1 16.30 -4.01 39.39
CA LEU A 1 16.65 -4.81 38.19
C LEU A 1 15.37 -5.07 37.39
N ALA A 2 15.39 -4.61 36.13
CA ALA A 2 14.52 -4.86 34.97
C ALA A 2 13.11 -5.49 35.15
N ARG A 3 12.10 -4.77 34.66
CA ARG A 3 10.93 -5.38 34.01
C ARG A 3 10.42 -4.49 32.87
N CYS A 4 11.21 -4.41 31.81
CA CYS A 4 10.68 -4.26 30.46
C CYS A 4 10.46 -5.69 29.94
N LEU A 5 9.54 -5.91 28.97
CA LEU A 5 9.11 -7.20 28.36
C LEU A 5 7.79 -7.73 29.02
N GLU A 6 6.67 -7.99 28.35
CA GLU A 6 6.34 -8.18 26.93
C GLU A 6 4.84 -7.89 26.69
N ASN A 7 4.53 -6.90 25.86
CA ASN A 7 3.58 -7.02 24.74
C ASN A 7 3.54 -5.65 24.05
N PRO A 8 4.58 -5.26 23.28
CA PRO A 8 4.38 -4.15 22.36
C PRO A 8 3.30 -4.62 21.40
N GLY A 9 2.11 -4.02 21.49
CA GLY A 9 0.92 -4.42 20.75
C GLY A 9 1.31 -4.90 19.35
N ARG A 10 0.94 -6.14 19.04
CA ARG A 10 1.37 -6.91 17.87
C ARG A 10 0.91 -6.22 16.59
N PHE A 11 1.54 -5.11 16.24
CA PHE A 11 1.32 -4.40 14.98
C PHE A 11 1.79 -5.35 13.90
N LYS A 12 0.85 -6.04 13.27
CA LYS A 12 1.14 -6.78 12.05
C LYS A 12 1.75 -5.77 11.08
N PRO A 13 3.00 -5.98 10.62
CA PRO A 13 3.59 -5.08 9.66
C PRO A 13 2.66 -4.99 8.45
N ARG A 14 2.39 -3.77 7.98
CA ARG A 14 1.52 -3.55 6.82
C ARG A 14 2.11 -4.29 5.63
N ALA A 15 1.29 -5.13 4.99
CA ALA A 15 1.68 -5.81 3.78
C ALA A 15 2.00 -4.78 2.70
N VAL A 16 3.08 -5.05 1.98
CA VAL A 16 3.43 -4.31 0.78
C VAL A 16 2.42 -4.69 -0.31
N LYS A 17 1.78 -3.71 -0.92
CA LYS A 17 0.89 -3.89 -2.07
C LYS A 17 1.63 -3.44 -3.32
N LEU A 18 1.64 -4.30 -4.34
CA LEU A 18 2.20 -4.00 -5.65
C LEU A 18 1.05 -3.69 -6.61
N TYR A 19 1.03 -2.47 -7.13
CA TYR A 19 0.05 -2.04 -8.14
C TYR A 19 0.74 -2.00 -9.49
N LYS A 20 0.13 -2.64 -10.51
CA LYS A 20 0.63 -2.58 -11.88
C LYS A 20 -0.40 -1.89 -12.78
N ASN A 21 -0.03 -0.74 -13.32
CA ASN A 21 -0.90 0.00 -14.23
C ASN A 21 -0.76 -0.59 -15.67
N PRO A 22 -1.83 -1.15 -16.27
CA PRO A 22 -1.77 -1.70 -17.63
C PRO A 22 -1.71 -0.61 -18.73
N HIS A 23 -2.03 0.65 -18.39
CA HIS A 23 -2.07 1.76 -19.34
C HIS A 23 -0.69 2.41 -19.54
N SER A 24 0.04 2.67 -18.43
CA SER A 24 1.39 3.25 -18.49
C SER A 24 2.52 2.22 -18.38
N GLY A 25 2.21 1.00 -17.90
CA GLY A 25 3.21 -0.02 -17.59
C GLY A 25 3.99 0.22 -16.30
N GLU A 26 3.67 1.29 -15.55
CA GLU A 26 4.30 1.59 -14.27
C GLU A 26 3.88 0.62 -13.16
N VAL A 27 4.81 0.38 -12.23
CA VAL A 27 4.59 -0.47 -11.07
C VAL A 27 4.86 0.35 -9.81
N VAL A 28 3.89 0.38 -8.90
CA VAL A 28 3.98 1.10 -7.63
C VAL A 28 3.94 0.10 -6.48
N GLU A 29 5.01 0.08 -5.70
CA GLU A 29 5.09 -0.69 -4.47
C GLU A 29 4.80 0.22 -3.26
N THR A 30 3.77 -0.08 -2.48
CA THR A 30 3.46 0.72 -1.28
C THR A 30 2.87 -0.09 -0.14
N LYS A 31 3.25 0.26 1.09
CA LYS A 31 2.68 -0.30 2.33
C LYS A 31 1.37 0.39 2.74
N GLY A 32 0.83 1.30 1.92
CA GLY A 32 -0.43 2.02 2.19
C GLY A 32 -0.83 3.03 1.10
N GLY A 33 -1.98 3.70 1.28
CA GLY A 33 -2.56 4.60 0.26
C GLY A 33 -1.91 5.98 0.12
N ASN A 34 -0.84 6.30 0.85
CA ASN A 34 -0.21 7.62 0.79
C ASN A 34 0.93 7.67 -0.24
N HIS A 35 0.63 7.34 -1.50
CA HIS A 35 1.56 7.40 -2.62
C HIS A 35 1.03 8.37 -3.68
N LYS A 36 1.86 9.30 -4.15
CA LYS A 36 1.42 10.36 -5.09
C LYS A 36 0.88 9.78 -6.40
N VAL A 37 1.64 8.85 -7.00
CA VAL A 37 1.23 8.16 -8.23
C VAL A 37 -0.09 7.41 -8.07
N LEU A 38 -0.30 6.78 -6.90
CA LEU A 38 -1.55 6.08 -6.62
C LEU A 38 -2.72 7.05 -6.52
N LYS A 39 -2.52 8.26 -5.97
CA LYS A 39 -3.54 9.31 -5.95
C LYS A 39 -3.86 9.82 -7.36
N GLU A 40 -2.85 10.00 -8.22
CA GLU A 40 -3.04 10.36 -9.63
C GLU A 40 -3.83 9.28 -10.37
N TRP A 41 -3.44 8.01 -10.27
CA TRP A 41 -4.21 6.93 -10.90
C TRP A 41 -5.64 6.84 -10.39
N LYS A 42 -5.86 7.04 -9.09
CA LYS A 42 -7.21 7.06 -8.52
C LYS A 42 -8.05 8.24 -9.03
N ALA A 43 -7.43 9.36 -9.37
CA ALA A 43 -8.09 10.50 -9.99
C ALA A 43 -8.42 10.25 -11.48
N GLU A 44 -7.51 9.57 -12.21
CA GLU A 44 -7.64 9.29 -13.64
C GLU A 44 -8.58 8.12 -13.95
N TYR A 45 -8.42 6.99 -13.25
CA TYR A 45 -9.10 5.72 -13.53
C TYR A 45 -10.14 5.33 -12.47
N GLY A 46 -10.18 6.06 -11.35
CA GLY A 46 -11.04 5.76 -10.20
C GLY A 46 -10.41 4.83 -9.17
N SER A 47 -10.87 4.91 -7.91
CA SER A 47 -10.33 4.09 -6.81
C SER A 47 -10.56 2.60 -7.00
N ASP A 48 -11.74 2.21 -7.45
CA ASP A 48 -12.14 0.80 -7.60
C ASP A 48 -11.26 0.07 -8.63
N THR A 49 -11.07 0.70 -9.80
CA THR A 49 -10.19 0.20 -10.87
C THR A 49 -8.76 0.01 -10.38
N VAL A 50 -8.19 1.01 -9.70
CA VAL A 50 -6.80 0.95 -9.21
C VAL A 50 -6.65 -0.10 -8.11
N GLU A 51 -7.66 -0.30 -7.26
CA GLU A 51 -7.64 -1.34 -6.24
C GLU A 51 -7.72 -2.75 -6.82
N SER A 52 -8.33 -2.92 -8.01
CA SER A 52 -8.31 -4.18 -8.76
C SER A 52 -6.93 -4.52 -9.36
N TRP A 53 -5.98 -3.57 -9.42
CA TRP A 53 -4.63 -3.80 -9.98
C TRP A 53 -3.61 -4.33 -8.97
N ILE A 54 -4.04 -4.55 -7.73
CA ILE A 54 -3.21 -5.17 -6.69
C ILE A 54 -2.96 -6.62 -7.10
N SER A 55 -1.69 -6.97 -7.28
CA SER A 55 -1.24 -8.36 -7.43
C SER A 55 -0.68 -8.94 -6.13
#